data_AF-A0A4U9D254-F1
#
_entry.id   AF-A0A4U9D254-F1
#
_cell.length_a   1.000
_cell.length_b   1.000
_cell.length_c   1.000
_cell.angle_alpha   90.00
_cell.angle_beta   90.00
_cell.angle_gamma   90.00
#
_symmetry.space_group_name_H-M   'P 1'
#
loop_
_entity.id
_entity.type
_entity.pdbx_description
1 polymer ?
#
loop_
_entity_poly.entity_id
_entity_poly.type
_entity_poly.pdbx_seq_one_letter_code
_entity_poly.pdbx_strand_id
1 'polypeptide(L)'
;MHWNNQFARQGRVNNLLAAVTDPHSGQPESKQVAVAIAAWLPAWHGELFCRQPVALPEWLHWRRRAAVGLTHLSLAGDKSPRAWLTDWCQRQGWQVQIAEAGALWNLLAWHEGALMLGWWSDAREPAVESEWIIAAFSSPPATAELRHALLSGRKGGDVAPRGRIICSCFSVGERAIVEAIAGGCRTPAELGEKLKCGSNCGSCIPELKALLTEDKARA
;
A
#
# COMPACT_ATOMS: atom_id res chain seq x y z
N MET A 1 6.01 -3.42 -32.30
CA MET A 1 5.34 -2.96 -31.07
C MET A 1 5.82 -3.83 -29.91
N HIS A 2 6.59 -3.25 -28.98
CA HIS A 2 7.30 -3.97 -27.92
C HIS A 2 6.46 -4.28 -26.68
N TRP A 3 5.14 -4.15 -26.74
CA TRP A 3 4.22 -4.57 -25.68
C TRP A 3 3.77 -6.00 -25.93
N ASN A 4 4.16 -6.92 -25.05
CA ASN A 4 3.81 -8.34 -25.08
C ASN A 4 3.18 -8.76 -23.73
N ASN A 5 2.77 -10.02 -23.62
CA ASN A 5 2.15 -10.56 -22.39
C ASN A 5 3.12 -10.66 -21.19
N GLN A 6 4.36 -10.16 -21.28
CA GLN A 6 5.31 -10.13 -20.15
C GLN A 6 5.13 -8.88 -19.27
N PHE A 7 4.47 -7.83 -19.77
CA PHE A 7 4.33 -6.55 -19.08
C PHE A 7 2.90 -6.19 -18.69
N ALA A 8 1.90 -6.75 -19.36
CA ALA A 8 0.49 -6.61 -18.99
C ALA A 8 -0.34 -7.73 -19.61
N ARG A 9 -1.45 -8.13 -18.96
CA ARG A 9 -2.34 -9.19 -19.47
C ARG A 9 -2.90 -8.90 -20.85
N GLN A 10 -3.40 -7.68 -21.05
CA GLN A 10 -4.08 -7.25 -22.28
C GLN A 10 -3.49 -5.95 -22.85
N GLY A 11 -2.18 -5.73 -22.69
CA GLY A 11 -1.51 -4.52 -23.18
C GLY A 11 -1.33 -4.46 -24.72
N ARG A 12 -1.86 -5.43 -25.47
CA ARG A 12 -1.64 -5.51 -26.93
C ARG A 12 -2.84 -4.97 -27.68
N VAL A 13 -2.71 -3.74 -28.21
CA VAL A 13 -3.73 -3.14 -29.09
C VAL A 13 -4.06 -4.03 -30.30
N ASN A 14 -3.09 -4.80 -30.81
CA ASN A 14 -3.30 -5.72 -31.92
C ASN A 14 -4.32 -6.84 -31.61
N ASN A 15 -4.59 -7.14 -30.33
CA ASN A 15 -5.61 -8.13 -29.98
C ASN A 15 -7.04 -7.62 -30.26
N LEU A 16 -7.22 -6.32 -30.50
CA LEU A 16 -8.51 -5.72 -30.87
C LEU A 16 -8.79 -5.82 -32.38
N LEU A 17 -7.79 -6.24 -33.17
CA LEU A 17 -7.86 -6.30 -34.62
C LEU A 17 -8.05 -7.74 -35.09
N ALA A 18 -8.92 -7.95 -36.08
CA ALA A 18 -8.97 -9.20 -36.81
C ALA A 18 -7.68 -9.38 -37.62
N ALA A 19 -7.17 -10.62 -37.67
CA ALA A 19 -6.03 -10.98 -38.50
C ALA A 19 -6.51 -11.33 -39.91
N VAL A 20 -6.80 -10.31 -40.73
CA VAL A 20 -7.24 -10.49 -42.12
C VAL A 20 -6.04 -10.46 -43.05
N THR A 21 -5.98 -11.42 -43.95
CA THR A 21 -4.94 -11.54 -44.97
C THR A 21 -5.59 -11.73 -46.34
N ASP A 22 -4.94 -11.21 -47.38
CA ASP A 22 -5.35 -11.45 -48.76
C ASP A 22 -5.23 -12.95 -49.09
N PRO A 23 -6.30 -13.61 -49.60
CA PRO A 23 -6.30 -15.06 -49.80
C PRO A 23 -5.36 -15.54 -50.91
N HIS A 24 -4.87 -14.66 -51.78
CA HIS A 24 -3.99 -15.04 -52.90
C HIS A 24 -2.50 -14.82 -52.58
N SER A 25 -2.17 -13.69 -51.96
CA SER A 25 -0.79 -13.29 -51.66
C SER A 25 -0.39 -13.52 -50.20
N GLY A 26 -1.34 -13.71 -49.29
CA GLY A 26 -1.11 -13.80 -47.85
C GLY A 26 -0.72 -12.48 -47.18
N GLN A 27 -0.73 -11.37 -47.92
CA GLN A 27 -0.36 -10.06 -47.35
C GLN A 27 -1.41 -9.59 -46.33
N PRO A 28 -0.98 -9.00 -45.20
CA PRO A 28 -1.91 -8.48 -44.20
C PRO A 28 -2.63 -7.23 -44.70
N GLU A 29 -3.89 -7.08 -44.31
CA GLU A 29 -4.65 -5.85 -44.54
C GLU A 29 -3.99 -4.63 -43.87
N SER A 30 -4.14 -3.45 -44.47
CA SER A 30 -3.88 -2.16 -43.81
C SER A 30 -4.82 -1.99 -42.62
N LYS A 31 -4.28 -2.15 -41.41
CA LYS A 31 -5.02 -2.17 -40.14
C LYS A 31 -5.84 -0.89 -39.91
N GLN A 32 -7.11 -0.92 -40.25
CA GLN A 32 -8.09 0.09 -39.88
C GLN A 32 -9.32 -0.61 -39.28
N VAL A 33 -9.58 -0.39 -37.98
CA VAL A 33 -10.78 -0.88 -37.31
C VAL A 33 -11.35 0.21 -36.41
N ALA A 34 -12.67 0.31 -36.34
CA ALA A 34 -13.33 1.11 -35.33
C ALA A 34 -13.25 0.40 -33.97
N VAL A 35 -12.91 1.14 -32.92
CA VAL A 35 -12.88 0.63 -31.53
C VAL A 35 -13.76 1.52 -30.65
N ALA A 36 -14.38 0.91 -29.64
CA ALA A 36 -15.07 1.63 -28.57
C ALA A 36 -14.19 1.60 -27.30
N ILE A 37 -14.15 2.72 -26.59
CA ILE A 37 -13.43 2.85 -25.32
C ILE A 37 -14.43 3.25 -24.26
N ALA A 38 -14.40 2.56 -23.12
CA ALA A 38 -15.20 2.88 -21.95
C ALA A 38 -14.31 2.85 -20.70
N ALA A 39 -14.67 3.65 -19.70
CA ALA A 39 -14.03 3.57 -18.39
C ALA A 39 -14.42 2.25 -17.72
N TRP A 40 -13.43 1.49 -17.27
CA TRP A 40 -13.64 0.34 -16.40
C TRP A 40 -13.43 0.77 -14.94
N LEU A 41 -14.43 0.52 -14.10
CA LEU A 41 -14.40 0.78 -12.66
C LEU A 41 -14.32 -0.57 -11.94
N PRO A 42 -13.11 -1.10 -11.68
CA PRO A 42 -12.96 -2.38 -11.01
C PRO A 42 -13.48 -2.31 -9.58
N ALA A 43 -13.96 -3.44 -9.07
CA ALA A 43 -14.41 -3.54 -7.68
C ALA A 43 -13.26 -3.30 -6.66
N TRP A 44 -12.02 -3.56 -7.06
CA TRP A 44 -10.84 -3.36 -6.23
C TRP A 44 -9.56 -3.17 -7.07
N HIS A 45 -8.54 -2.61 -6.43
CA HIS A 45 -7.18 -2.46 -6.94
C HIS A 45 -6.18 -3.08 -5.97
N GLY A 46 -5.02 -3.49 -6.46
CA GLY A 46 -4.01 -4.12 -5.62
C GLY A 46 -2.59 -4.03 -6.15
N GLU A 47 -1.64 -4.33 -5.27
CA GLU A 47 -0.22 -4.48 -5.58
C GLU A 47 0.28 -5.82 -5.02
N LEU A 48 0.96 -6.60 -5.86
CA LEU A 48 1.55 -7.90 -5.54
C LEU A 48 3.06 -7.81 -5.66
N PHE A 49 3.76 -8.23 -4.60
CA PHE A 49 5.19 -8.48 -4.59
C PHE A 49 5.42 -9.96 -4.30
N CYS A 50 6.21 -10.66 -5.11
CA CYS A 50 6.52 -12.05 -4.86
C CYS A 50 7.92 -12.43 -5.36
N ARG A 51 8.56 -13.36 -4.64
CA ARG A 51 9.85 -13.95 -5.07
C ARG A 51 9.69 -14.91 -6.24
N GLN A 52 8.65 -15.72 -6.17
CA GLN A 52 8.34 -16.73 -7.16
C GLN A 52 7.11 -16.29 -7.97
N PRO A 53 7.10 -16.50 -9.29
CA PRO A 53 5.94 -16.22 -10.11
C PRO A 53 4.70 -16.95 -9.58
N VAL A 54 3.61 -16.21 -9.43
CA VAL A 54 2.30 -16.75 -9.05
C VAL A 54 1.50 -17.00 -10.32
N ALA A 55 0.85 -18.17 -10.43
CA ALA A 55 -0.06 -18.45 -11.52
C ALA A 55 -1.34 -17.60 -11.38
N LEU A 56 -1.40 -16.49 -12.11
CA LEU A 56 -2.52 -15.54 -12.02
C LEU A 56 -3.77 -16.06 -12.75
N PRO A 57 -4.97 -15.95 -12.16
CA PRO A 57 -6.20 -16.34 -12.81
C PRO A 57 -6.49 -15.50 -14.05
N GLU A 58 -7.14 -16.12 -15.03
CA GLU A 58 -7.46 -15.44 -16.28
C GLU A 58 -8.40 -14.26 -16.12
N TRP A 59 -9.18 -14.14 -15.05
CA TRP A 59 -10.09 -13.02 -14.83
C TRP A 59 -9.38 -11.78 -14.28
N LEU A 60 -8.13 -11.91 -13.83
CA LEU A 60 -7.41 -10.85 -13.13
C LEU A 60 -6.70 -9.92 -14.12
N HIS A 61 -6.87 -8.61 -14.00
CA HIS A 61 -6.10 -7.66 -14.79
C HIS A 61 -4.83 -7.29 -14.04
N TRP A 62 -3.71 -7.21 -14.76
CA TRP A 62 -2.43 -6.89 -14.17
C TRP A 62 -1.50 -6.18 -15.15
N ARG A 63 -0.60 -5.36 -14.58
CA ARG A 63 0.57 -4.78 -15.24
C ARG A 63 1.81 -5.01 -14.39
N ARG A 64 2.95 -5.21 -15.02
CA ARG A 64 4.24 -5.35 -14.34
C ARG A 64 4.80 -3.97 -13.99
N ARG A 65 5.35 -3.85 -12.80
CA ARG A 65 6.09 -2.69 -12.31
C ARG A 65 7.57 -3.03 -12.22
N ALA A 66 8.42 -2.03 -12.33
CA ALA A 66 9.85 -2.22 -12.14
C ALA A 66 10.13 -2.56 -10.67
N ALA A 67 10.83 -3.67 -10.45
CA ALA A 67 11.34 -4.08 -9.14
C ALA A 67 12.57 -4.96 -9.35
N VAL A 68 13.61 -4.75 -8.53
CA VAL A 68 14.85 -5.52 -8.60
C VAL A 68 14.68 -6.80 -7.78
N GLY A 69 14.99 -7.95 -8.38
CA GLY A 69 15.00 -9.25 -7.70
C GLY A 69 13.63 -9.82 -7.32
N LEU A 70 12.54 -9.14 -7.69
CA LEU A 70 11.17 -9.54 -7.37
C LEU A 70 10.24 -9.37 -8.56
N THR A 71 9.13 -10.09 -8.53
CA THR A 71 7.98 -9.79 -9.38
C THR A 71 7.10 -8.79 -8.64
N HIS A 72 6.88 -7.61 -9.23
CA HIS A 72 5.98 -6.57 -8.73
C HIS A 72 4.90 -6.29 -9.78
N LEU A 73 3.64 -6.47 -9.42
CA LEU A 73 2.50 -6.29 -10.31
C LEU A 73 1.46 -5.36 -9.66
N SER A 74 0.92 -4.44 -10.45
CA SER A 74 -0.32 -3.73 -10.09
C SER A 74 -1.49 -4.47 -10.70
N LEU A 75 -2.55 -4.69 -9.92
CA LEU A 75 -3.67 -5.54 -10.27
C LEU A 75 -5.00 -4.84 -10.04
N ALA A 76 -6.02 -5.30 -10.75
CA ALA A 76 -7.39 -4.89 -10.57
C ALA A 76 -8.35 -6.01 -10.99
N GLY A 77 -9.55 -6.03 -10.42
CA GLY A 77 -10.55 -7.02 -10.80
C GLY A 77 -11.92 -6.76 -10.18
N ASP A 78 -12.90 -7.48 -10.70
CA ASP A 78 -14.28 -7.46 -10.19
C ASP A 78 -14.56 -8.63 -9.23
N LYS A 79 -13.78 -9.70 -9.34
CA LYS A 79 -13.87 -10.89 -8.48
C LYS A 79 -12.88 -10.81 -7.34
N SER A 80 -13.31 -11.24 -6.15
CA SER A 80 -12.46 -11.25 -4.95
C SER A 80 -11.25 -12.20 -5.13
N PRO A 81 -10.01 -11.74 -4.86
CA PRO A 81 -8.80 -12.57 -4.96
C PRO A 81 -8.56 -13.41 -3.70
N ARG A 82 -9.32 -13.17 -2.62
CA ARG A 82 -9.02 -13.68 -1.27
C ARG A 82 -8.88 -15.20 -1.22
N ALA A 83 -9.89 -15.91 -1.73
CA ALA A 83 -9.92 -17.37 -1.70
C ALA A 83 -8.77 -17.99 -2.50
N TRP A 84 -8.59 -17.53 -3.75
CA TRP A 84 -7.53 -18.02 -4.63
C TRP A 84 -6.13 -17.79 -4.06
N LEU A 85 -5.84 -16.58 -3.57
CA LEU A 85 -4.51 -16.25 -3.09
C LEU A 85 -4.19 -16.96 -1.77
N THR A 86 -5.17 -17.11 -0.88
CA THR A 86 -5.00 -17.85 0.37
C THR A 86 -4.73 -19.32 0.10
N ASP A 87 -5.52 -19.94 -0.77
CA ASP A 87 -5.35 -21.33 -1.22
C ASP A 87 -4.00 -21.56 -1.94
N TRP A 88 -3.56 -20.59 -2.77
CA TRP A 88 -2.20 -20.62 -3.33
C TRP A 88 -1.13 -20.67 -2.24
N CYS A 89 -1.17 -19.76 -1.27
CA CYS A 89 -0.19 -19.71 -0.18
C CYS A 89 -0.19 -20.98 0.68
N GLN A 90 -1.38 -21.54 0.95
CA GLN A 90 -1.54 -22.79 1.71
C GLN A 90 -0.91 -23.98 0.98
N ARG A 91 -1.11 -24.12 -0.34
CA ARG A 91 -0.46 -25.17 -1.14
C ARG A 91 1.06 -25.09 -1.13
N GLN A 92 1.63 -23.90 -0.97
CA GLN A 92 3.07 -23.72 -0.84
C GLN A 92 3.59 -23.99 0.59
N GLY A 93 2.71 -24.24 1.56
CA GLY A 93 3.08 -24.39 2.97
C GLY A 93 3.56 -23.08 3.61
N TRP A 94 3.09 -21.93 3.11
CA TRP A 94 3.47 -20.63 3.64
C TRP A 94 2.56 -20.20 4.80
N GLN A 95 3.15 -19.58 5.81
CA GLN A 95 2.44 -18.98 6.93
C GLN A 95 1.87 -17.63 6.53
N VAL A 96 0.56 -17.47 6.64
CA VAL A 96 -0.15 -16.30 6.15
C VAL A 96 -0.52 -15.37 7.30
N GLN A 97 -0.30 -14.07 7.11
CA GLN A 97 -0.77 -12.98 7.98
C GLN A 97 -1.70 -12.08 7.17
N ILE A 98 -2.89 -11.79 7.71
CA ILE A 98 -3.91 -11.00 7.03
C ILE A 98 -4.28 -9.78 7.89
N ALA A 99 -4.43 -8.63 7.24
CA ALA A 99 -5.11 -7.47 7.78
C ALA A 99 -6.31 -7.14 6.89
N GLU A 100 -7.48 -6.96 7.49
CA GLU A 100 -8.69 -6.61 6.75
C GLU A 100 -9.52 -5.57 7.50
N ALA A 101 -10.05 -4.61 6.74
CA ALA A 101 -10.94 -3.57 7.25
C ALA A 101 -11.79 -3.01 6.10
N GLY A 102 -13.09 -3.36 6.09
CA GLY A 102 -13.97 -2.99 4.97
C GLY A 102 -13.48 -3.59 3.64
N ALA A 103 -13.17 -2.73 2.67
CA ALA A 103 -12.61 -3.15 1.38
C ALA A 103 -11.12 -3.48 1.44
N LEU A 104 -10.39 -2.95 2.44
CA LEU A 104 -8.97 -3.23 2.61
C LEU A 104 -8.76 -4.70 2.92
N TRP A 105 -7.85 -5.33 2.18
CA TRP A 105 -7.40 -6.69 2.41
C TRP A 105 -5.94 -6.83 2.01
N ASN A 106 -5.08 -6.99 3.01
CA ASN A 106 -3.65 -7.13 2.86
C ASN A 106 -3.22 -8.50 3.38
N LEU A 107 -2.27 -9.13 2.68
CA LEU A 107 -1.79 -10.47 2.97
C LEU A 107 -0.27 -10.50 2.86
N LEU A 108 0.41 -11.02 3.88
CA LEU A 108 1.82 -11.39 3.84
C LEU A 108 1.95 -12.89 4.00
N ALA A 109 2.75 -13.53 3.16
CA ALA A 109 3.05 -14.95 3.25
C ALA A 109 4.54 -15.15 3.55
N TRP A 110 4.82 -15.97 4.56
CA TRP A 110 6.14 -16.22 5.10
C TRP A 110 6.51 -17.70 4.98
N HIS A 111 7.79 -17.98 4.77
CA HIS A 111 8.34 -19.34 4.79
C HIS A 111 9.71 -19.30 5.42
N GLU A 112 9.93 -20.08 6.48
CA GLU A 112 11.20 -20.15 7.22
C GLU A 112 11.76 -18.75 7.63
N GLY A 113 10.87 -17.84 8.01
CA GLY A 113 11.23 -16.47 8.41
C GLY A 113 11.47 -15.50 7.25
N ALA A 114 11.50 -15.99 6.00
CA ALA A 114 11.58 -15.14 4.81
C ALA A 114 10.19 -14.69 4.35
N LEU A 115 10.08 -13.44 3.89
CA LEU A 115 8.90 -12.96 3.19
C LEU A 115 8.88 -13.51 1.76
N MET A 116 7.82 -14.23 1.41
CA MET A 116 7.66 -14.90 0.10
C MET A 116 6.73 -14.15 -0.83
N LEU A 117 5.65 -13.59 -0.27
CA LEU A 117 4.61 -12.87 -1.00
C LEU A 117 4.04 -11.76 -0.13
N GLY A 118 3.77 -10.61 -0.74
CA GLY A 118 3.02 -9.51 -0.15
C GLY A 118 1.93 -9.05 -1.11
N TRP A 119 0.72 -8.87 -0.60
CA TRP A 119 -0.44 -8.41 -1.33
C TRP A 119 -1.09 -7.27 -0.56
N TRP A 120 -1.35 -6.17 -1.24
CA TRP A 120 -2.11 -5.05 -0.70
C TRP A 120 -3.28 -4.75 -1.63
N SER A 121 -4.49 -4.61 -1.10
CA SER A 121 -5.65 -4.28 -1.91
C SER A 121 -6.71 -3.48 -1.17
N ASP A 122 -7.43 -2.66 -1.92
CA ASP A 122 -8.53 -1.82 -1.44
C ASP A 122 -9.48 -1.50 -2.62
N ALA A 123 -10.61 -0.84 -2.36
CA ALA A 123 -11.52 -0.32 -3.39
C ALA A 123 -10.81 0.68 -4.34
N ARG A 124 -9.80 1.40 -3.83
CA ARG A 124 -8.95 2.33 -4.60
C ARG A 124 -7.52 1.78 -4.70
N GLU A 125 -6.72 2.36 -5.60
CA GLU A 125 -5.31 1.99 -5.75
C GLU A 125 -4.58 2.14 -4.41
N PRO A 126 -4.02 1.04 -3.84
CA PRO A 126 -3.37 1.11 -2.54
C PRO A 126 -2.06 1.87 -2.67
N ALA A 127 -1.89 2.89 -1.83
CA ALA A 127 -0.64 3.64 -1.76
C ALA A 127 0.39 2.86 -0.93
N VAL A 128 1.22 2.08 -1.63
CA VAL A 128 2.30 1.27 -1.07
C VAL A 128 3.67 1.88 -1.31
N GLU A 129 4.55 1.82 -0.32
CA GLU A 129 5.95 2.25 -0.44
C GLU A 129 6.81 1.10 -0.96
N SER A 130 6.96 1.04 -2.29
CA SER A 130 7.63 -0.07 -2.98
C SER A 130 9.05 -0.32 -2.46
N GLU A 131 9.84 0.73 -2.23
CA GLU A 131 11.22 0.57 -1.73
C GLU A 131 11.28 -0.10 -0.37
N TRP A 132 10.37 0.25 0.53
CA TRP A 132 10.29 -0.34 1.86
C TRP A 132 9.83 -1.80 1.81
N ILE A 133 8.84 -2.11 0.97
CA ILE A 133 8.40 -3.49 0.76
C ILE A 133 9.54 -4.33 0.18
N ILE A 134 10.21 -3.84 -0.87
CA ILE A 134 11.37 -4.52 -1.50
C ILE A 134 12.47 -4.76 -0.45
N ALA A 135 12.77 -3.77 0.40
CA ALA A 135 13.74 -3.92 1.48
C ALA A 135 13.32 -5.02 2.48
N ALA A 136 12.03 -5.16 2.78
CA ALA A 136 11.52 -6.22 3.66
C ALA A 136 11.63 -7.62 3.04
N PHE A 137 11.65 -7.75 1.71
CA PHE A 137 12.05 -9.01 1.06
C PHE A 137 13.54 -9.27 1.26
N SER A 138 14.42 -8.28 1.11
CA SER A 138 15.86 -8.51 1.29
C SER A 138 16.26 -8.75 2.75
N SER A 139 15.66 -8.00 3.69
CA SER A 139 15.91 -8.08 5.12
C SER A 139 14.57 -8.23 5.88
N PRO A 140 14.03 -9.46 5.96
CA PRO A 140 12.77 -9.75 6.64
C PRO A 140 12.73 -9.23 8.08
N PRO A 141 11.65 -8.53 8.50
CA PRO A 141 11.50 -8.10 9.88
C PRO A 141 11.51 -9.27 10.88
N ALA A 142 12.31 -9.13 11.94
CA ALA A 142 12.53 -10.19 12.92
C ALA A 142 11.39 -10.32 13.95
N THR A 143 10.71 -9.21 14.31
CA THR A 143 9.70 -9.19 15.38
C THR A 143 8.28 -9.22 14.82
N ALA A 144 7.33 -9.71 15.61
CA ALA A 144 5.92 -9.76 15.24
C ALA A 144 5.33 -8.38 14.96
N GLU A 145 5.74 -7.37 15.73
CA GLU A 145 5.27 -5.98 15.61
C GLU A 145 5.71 -5.37 14.27
N LEU A 146 6.97 -5.59 13.87
CA LEU A 146 7.48 -5.08 12.60
C LEU A 146 6.86 -5.81 11.40
N ARG A 147 6.60 -7.12 11.52
CA ARG A 147 5.84 -7.87 10.51
C ARG A 147 4.40 -7.38 10.39
N HIS A 148 3.76 -7.05 11.52
CA HIS A 148 2.43 -6.46 11.52
C HIS A 148 2.42 -5.07 10.88
N ALA A 149 3.42 -4.22 11.17
CA ALA A 149 3.56 -2.93 10.52
C ALA A 149 3.67 -3.06 8.99
N LEU A 150 4.33 -4.12 8.49
CA LEU A 150 4.45 -4.43 7.06
C LEU A 150 3.10 -4.61 6.35
N LEU A 151 2.06 -5.06 7.05
CA LEU A 151 0.70 -5.19 6.48
C LEU A 151 0.12 -3.84 6.05
N SER A 152 0.58 -2.71 6.60
CA SER A 152 0.12 -1.39 6.17
C SER A 152 0.61 -1.01 4.76
N GLY A 153 1.65 -1.66 4.25
CA GLY A 153 2.27 -1.34 2.96
C GLY A 153 3.05 -0.03 2.98
N ARG A 154 3.19 0.62 4.14
CA ARG A 154 3.91 1.86 4.33
C ARG A 154 4.90 1.74 5.46
N LYS A 155 6.06 2.38 5.32
CA LYS A 155 7.07 2.39 6.36
C LYS A 155 6.45 3.06 7.58
N GLY A 156 6.24 2.29 8.65
CA GLY A 156 5.67 2.76 9.91
C GLY A 156 6.37 4.05 10.37
N GLY A 157 5.72 5.16 10.06
CA GLY A 157 6.22 6.52 10.22
C GLY A 157 5.10 7.56 10.22
N ASP A 158 3.84 7.14 10.03
CA ASP A 158 2.66 7.94 10.34
C ASP A 158 2.02 7.40 11.63
N VAL A 159 2.66 7.75 12.76
CA VAL A 159 1.86 8.28 13.86
C VAL A 159 1.02 9.39 13.22
N ALA A 160 -0.30 9.35 13.35
CA ALA A 160 -1.23 10.33 12.78
C ALA A 160 -0.57 11.72 12.68
N PRO A 161 -0.68 12.42 11.52
CA PRO A 161 0.20 13.52 11.15
C PRO A 161 0.50 14.37 12.36
N ARG A 162 1.77 14.50 12.76
CA ARG A 162 2.14 15.12 14.05
C ARG A 162 1.66 16.58 14.17
N GLY A 163 1.12 17.18 13.11
CA GLY A 163 0.89 18.61 12.99
C GLY A 163 2.23 19.34 12.98
N ARG A 164 2.21 20.66 13.17
CA ARG A 164 3.45 21.42 13.30
C ARG A 164 4.25 20.92 14.50
N ILE A 165 5.57 20.78 14.38
CA ILE A 165 6.43 20.49 15.54
C ILE A 165 6.43 21.71 16.46
N ILE A 166 5.96 21.53 17.69
CA ILE A 166 5.87 22.58 18.71
C ILE A 166 7.05 22.48 19.68
N CYS A 167 7.45 21.26 20.07
CA CYS A 167 8.64 21.07 20.90
C CYS A 167 9.76 20.42 20.09
N SER A 168 10.74 21.20 19.65
CA SER A 168 11.91 20.68 18.92
C SER A 168 12.80 19.79 19.80
N CYS A 169 12.93 20.12 21.09
CA CYS A 169 13.81 19.42 22.04
C CYS A 169 13.46 17.93 22.21
N PHE A 170 12.18 17.56 22.06
CA PHE A 170 11.72 16.17 22.10
C PHE A 170 10.92 15.76 20.85
N SER A 171 10.95 16.58 19.80
CA SER A 171 10.21 16.38 18.54
C SER A 171 8.71 16.07 18.74
N VAL A 172 8.06 16.82 19.64
CA VAL A 172 6.62 16.69 19.92
C VAL A 172 5.82 17.62 19.01
N GLY A 173 4.83 17.07 18.33
CA GLY A 173 3.95 17.81 17.42
C GLY A 173 2.61 18.21 18.02
N GLU A 174 2.00 19.22 17.43
CA GLU A 174 0.70 19.81 17.78
C GLU A 174 -0.41 18.79 17.99
N ARG A 175 -0.55 17.79 17.12
CA ARG A 175 -1.65 16.80 17.25
C ARG A 175 -1.51 15.92 18.48
N ALA A 176 -0.30 15.50 18.83
CA ALA A 176 -0.06 14.74 20.06
C ALA A 176 -0.41 15.57 21.31
N ILE A 177 -0.17 16.88 21.26
CA ILE A 177 -0.54 17.82 22.33
C ILE A 177 -2.06 17.95 22.41
N VAL A 178 -2.76 18.18 21.29
CA VAL A 178 -4.23 18.28 21.24
C VAL A 178 -4.89 16.99 21.74
N GLU A 179 -4.40 15.82 21.34
CA GLU A 179 -4.90 14.52 21.83
C GLU A 179 -4.68 14.34 23.34
N ALA A 180 -3.54 14.79 23.88
CA ALA A 180 -3.30 14.78 25.32
C ALA A 180 -4.22 15.73 26.08
N ILE A 181 -4.53 16.90 25.51
CA ILE A 181 -5.51 17.85 26.05
C ILE A 181 -6.91 17.24 26.02
N ALA A 182 -7.35 16.65 24.90
CA ALA A 182 -8.62 15.95 24.82
C ALA A 182 -8.71 14.79 25.84
N GLY A 183 -7.58 14.11 26.09
CA GLY A 183 -7.43 13.08 27.11
C GLY A 183 -7.30 13.57 28.56
N GLY A 184 -7.55 14.85 28.83
CA GLY A 184 -7.70 15.39 30.19
C GLY A 184 -6.54 16.25 30.70
N CYS A 185 -5.46 16.46 29.93
CA CYS A 185 -4.40 17.37 30.34
C CYS A 185 -4.89 18.82 30.29
N ARG A 186 -4.64 19.60 31.35
CA ARG A 186 -5.09 21.00 31.51
C ARG A 186 -3.95 21.97 31.79
N THR A 187 -2.74 21.48 32.03
CA THR A 187 -1.56 22.32 32.29
C THR A 187 -0.36 21.92 31.43
N PRO A 188 0.57 22.85 31.13
CA PRO A 188 1.83 22.51 30.46
C PRO A 188 2.69 21.50 31.25
N ALA A 189 2.56 21.48 32.58
CA ALA A 189 3.25 20.51 33.43
C ALA A 189 2.74 19.09 33.19
N GLU A 190 1.42 18.88 33.16
CA GLU A 190 0.81 17.58 32.83
C GLU A 190 1.16 17.12 31.41
N LEU A 191 1.21 18.05 30.44
CA LEU A 191 1.68 17.76 29.10
C LEU A 191 3.16 17.37 29.08
N GLY A 192 3.99 18.00 29.93
CA GLY A 192 5.40 17.67 30.11
C GLY A 192 5.61 16.30 30.77
N GLU A 193 4.78 15.91 31.73
CA GLU A 193 4.83 14.57 32.32
C GLU A 193 4.48 13.48 31.31
N LYS A 194 3.45 13.74 30.48
CA LYS A 194 2.94 12.75 29.51
C LYS A 194 3.74 12.68 28.22
N LEU A 195 4.17 13.83 27.68
CA LEU A 195 4.78 13.97 26.35
C LEU A 195 6.21 14.51 26.38
N LYS A 196 6.74 14.89 27.55
CA LYS A 196 8.06 15.55 27.75
C LYS A 196 8.18 16.95 27.14
N CYS A 197 7.16 17.50 26.48
CA CYS A 197 7.24 18.86 25.95
C CYS A 197 7.30 19.90 27.08
N GLY A 198 8.09 20.96 26.89
CA GLY A 198 8.23 22.04 27.87
C GLY A 198 9.13 21.75 29.09
N SER A 199 9.73 20.56 29.20
CA SER A 199 10.55 20.17 30.36
C SER A 199 12.07 20.29 30.19
N ASN A 200 12.57 20.55 28.98
CA ASN A 200 14.01 20.69 28.69
C ASN A 200 14.41 22.16 28.49
N CYS A 201 14.19 22.68 27.28
CA CYS A 201 14.58 24.04 26.90
C CYS A 201 13.50 25.11 27.14
N GLY A 202 12.26 24.70 27.43
CA GLY A 202 11.12 25.58 27.74
C GLY A 202 10.58 26.44 26.59
N SER A 203 11.23 26.48 25.42
CA SER A 203 10.87 27.37 24.30
C SER A 203 9.45 27.18 23.77
N CYS A 204 8.89 25.98 23.91
CA CYS A 204 7.54 25.65 23.46
C CYS A 204 6.42 25.99 24.45
N ILE A 205 6.74 26.41 25.69
CA ILE A 205 5.74 26.67 26.75
C ILE A 205 4.70 27.73 26.35
N PRO A 206 5.04 28.87 25.71
CA PRO A 206 4.04 29.85 25.29
C PRO A 206 3.01 29.27 24.32
N GLU A 207 3.46 28.43 23.38
CA GLU A 207 2.62 27.79 22.37
C GLU A 207 1.72 26.69 22.98
N LEU A 208 2.24 25.93 23.96
CA LEU A 208 1.43 24.98 24.74
C LEU A 208 0.28 25.69 25.50
N LYS A 209 0.54 26.87 26.08
CA LYS A 209 -0.48 27.67 26.78
C LYS A 209 -1.55 28.18 25.82
N ALA A 210 -1.17 28.57 24.59
CA ALA A 210 -2.12 29.00 23.57
C ALA A 210 -3.09 27.87 23.21
N LEU A 211 -2.58 26.66 22.92
CA LEU A 211 -3.40 25.49 22.61
C LEU A 211 -4.35 25.09 23.76
N LEU A 212 -3.87 25.14 25.01
CA LEU A 212 -4.69 24.88 26.19
C LEU A 212 -5.81 25.93 26.40
N THR A 213 -5.59 27.16 25.93
CA THR A 213 -6.59 28.23 26.03
C THR A 213 -7.61 28.13 24.90
N GLU A 214 -7.19 27.79 23.69
CA GLU A 214 -8.08 27.53 22.55
C GLU A 214 -9.03 26.36 22.82
N ASP A 215 -8.56 25.29 23.44
CA ASP A 215 -9.41 24.15 23.83
C ASP A 215 -10.47 24.55 24.86
N LYS A 216 -10.11 25.35 25.87
CA LYS A 216 -11.06 25.89 26.86
C LYS A 216 -12.11 26.82 26.24
N ALA A 217 -11.80 27.47 25.12
CA ALA A 217 -12.76 28.33 24.42
C ALA A 217 -13.71 27.53 23.51
N ARG A 218 -13.41 26.26 23.23
CA ARG A 218 -14.20 25.36 22.39
C ARG A 218 -15.11 24.41 23.19
N ALA A 219 -14.84 24.23 24.48
CA ALA A 219 -15.64 23.45 25.44
C ALA A 219 -16.74 24.31 26.07
#